data_AF-A0A7S0A2C3-F1
#
_entry.id   AF-A0A7S0A2C3-F1
#
_cell.length_a   1.000
_cell.length_b   1.000
_cell.length_c   1.000
_cell.angle_alpha   90.00
_cell.angle_beta   90.00
_cell.angle_gamma   90.00
#
_symmetry.space_group_name_H-M   'P 1'
#
loop_
_entity.id
_entity.type
_entity.pdbx_description
1 polymer ?
#
loop_
_entity_poly.entity_id
_entity_poly.type
_entity_poly.pdbx_seq_one_letter_code
_entity_poly.pdbx_strand_id
1 'polypeptide(L)'
;GAGLAWLLFRLVHPEELVAEGEAEAECAPGLFERCLAECAGTFYLVLTVGLNVLAGERLAAWSIAASLSTMVYATGCISGGHLNPAVTVALQLRGVAGWQDWAYLPSQLLGGISGACLARLLSPSPAALALGPGPGFALLDAGAAELAFTTLLCFLVLSIATVKDKDVSPMVGLAVGSCVTAGGVSLGRVS
;
A
#
# COMPACT_ATOMS: atom_id res chain seq x y z
N GLY A 1 -3.83 5.65 -20.10
CA GLY A 1 -3.71 6.55 -18.93
C GLY A 1 -5.08 7.00 -18.47
N ALA A 2 -5.57 8.14 -18.97
CA ALA A 2 -6.83 8.75 -18.53
C ALA A 2 -8.05 7.81 -18.57
N GLY A 3 -8.23 7.03 -19.65
CA GLY A 3 -9.35 6.08 -19.73
C GLY A 3 -9.29 4.93 -18.72
N LEU A 4 -8.08 4.47 -18.36
CA LEU A 4 -7.91 3.45 -17.31
C LEU A 4 -8.19 4.04 -15.93
N ALA A 5 -7.75 5.27 -15.68
CA ALA A 5 -8.05 5.98 -14.43
C ALA A 5 -9.56 6.20 -14.28
N TRP A 6 -10.24 6.63 -15.34
CA TRP A 6 -11.70 6.73 -15.37
C TRP A 6 -12.37 5.38 -15.11
N LEU A 7 -11.94 4.31 -15.77
CA LEU A 7 -12.51 2.98 -15.57
C LEU A 7 -12.31 2.49 -14.13
N LEU A 8 -11.10 2.64 -13.58
CA LEU A 8 -10.81 2.25 -12.21
C LEU A 8 -11.69 3.04 -11.22
N PHE A 9 -11.79 4.36 -11.41
CA PHE A 9 -12.67 5.22 -10.61
C PHE A 9 -14.13 4.73 -10.67
N ARG A 10 -14.65 4.46 -11.87
CA ARG A 10 -16.01 3.93 -12.08
C ARG A 10 -16.26 2.60 -11.38
N LEU A 11 -15.25 1.74 -11.29
CA LEU A 11 -15.36 0.42 -10.69
C LEU A 11 -15.27 0.44 -9.17
N VAL A 12 -14.58 1.42 -8.58
CA VAL A 12 -14.42 1.53 -7.11
C VAL A 12 -15.39 2.54 -6.48
N HIS A 13 -15.99 3.41 -7.29
CA HIS A 13 -17.05 4.36 -6.91
C HIS A 13 -18.32 4.15 -7.77
N PRO A 14 -18.97 2.97 -7.69
CA PRO A 14 -20.23 2.75 -8.41
C PRO A 14 -21.37 3.69 -7.94
N GLU A 15 -21.31 4.17 -6.70
CA GLU A 15 -22.29 5.07 -6.08
C GLU A 15 -22.37 6.45 -6.76
N GLU A 16 -21.24 6.99 -7.22
CA GLU A 16 -21.14 8.28 -7.93
C GLU A 16 -21.83 8.24 -9.33
N LEU A 17 -22.35 7.07 -9.73
CA LEU A 17 -22.97 6.84 -11.04
C LEU A 17 -24.48 6.78 -10.99
N VAL A 18 -25.04 6.69 -9.79
CA VAL A 18 -26.48 6.77 -9.56
C VAL A 18 -26.88 8.23 -9.69
N ALA A 19 -27.93 8.51 -10.48
CA ALA A 19 -28.36 9.87 -10.76
C ALA A 19 -28.82 10.58 -9.48
N GLU A 20 -28.49 11.88 -9.35
CA GLU A 20 -28.98 12.77 -8.29
C GLU A 20 -30.52 12.69 -8.21
N GLY A 21 -31.06 11.96 -7.24
CA GLY A 21 -32.52 11.86 -7.04
C GLY A 21 -33.04 10.51 -6.54
N GLU A 22 -32.27 9.42 -6.63
CA GLU A 22 -32.59 8.17 -5.94
C GLU A 22 -31.89 8.18 -4.58
N ALA A 23 -32.62 7.87 -3.51
CA ALA A 23 -32.17 8.02 -2.12
C ALA A 23 -30.73 7.54 -1.94
N GLU A 24 -29.87 8.43 -1.46
CA GLU A 24 -28.50 8.15 -0.98
C GLU A 24 -28.59 7.14 0.16
N ALA A 25 -28.75 5.86 -0.16
CA ALA A 25 -28.34 4.82 0.76
C ALA A 25 -26.83 4.94 0.79
N GLU A 26 -26.31 5.43 1.92
CA GLU A 26 -24.91 5.45 2.32
C GLU A 26 -24.38 4.00 2.32
N CYS A 27 -24.25 3.41 1.14
CA CYS A 27 -23.91 2.01 0.96
C CYS A 27 -22.40 1.94 1.06
N ALA A 28 -21.91 1.46 2.20
CA ALA A 28 -20.50 1.20 2.39
C ALA A 28 -19.96 0.40 1.18
N PRO A 29 -18.77 0.73 0.65
CA PRO A 29 -18.21 0.06 -0.52
C PRO A 29 -18.26 -1.46 -0.38
N GLY A 30 -18.69 -2.15 -1.45
CA GLY A 30 -18.76 -3.59 -1.46
C GLY A 30 -17.37 -4.24 -1.40
N LEU A 31 -17.34 -5.55 -1.16
CA LEU A 31 -16.07 -6.29 -1.06
C LEU A 31 -15.26 -6.22 -2.36
N PHE A 32 -15.92 -6.17 -3.51
CA PHE A 32 -15.26 -6.10 -4.80
C PHE A 32 -14.50 -4.77 -4.98
N GLU A 33 -15.17 -3.66 -4.70
CA GLU A 33 -14.64 -2.29 -4.77
C GLU A 33 -13.43 -2.14 -3.85
N ARG A 34 -13.58 -2.64 -2.61
CA ARG A 34 -12.55 -2.65 -1.57
C ARG A 34 -11.33 -3.47 -1.99
N CYS A 35 -11.53 -4.69 -2.47
CA CYS A 35 -10.45 -5.52 -2.98
C CYS A 35 -9.77 -4.89 -4.20
N LEU A 36 -10.53 -4.30 -5.13
CA LEU A 36 -9.98 -3.64 -6.31
C LEU A 36 -9.12 -2.42 -5.92
N ALA A 37 -9.55 -1.64 -4.94
CA ALA A 37 -8.78 -0.53 -4.38
C ALA A 37 -7.46 -1.02 -3.75
N GLU A 38 -7.49 -2.10 -2.96
CA GLU A 38 -6.30 -2.73 -2.39
C GLU A 38 -5.32 -3.27 -3.43
N CYS A 39 -5.85 -3.89 -4.49
CA CYS A 39 -5.07 -4.37 -5.63
C CYS A 39 -4.38 -3.19 -6.35
N ALA A 40 -5.13 -2.15 -6.68
CA ALA A 40 -4.61 -0.98 -7.40
C ALA A 40 -3.57 -0.21 -6.56
N GLY A 41 -3.83 0.00 -5.27
CA GLY A 41 -2.88 0.65 -4.37
C GLY A 41 -1.58 -0.13 -4.23
N THR A 42 -1.67 -1.45 -4.03
CA THR A 42 -0.47 -2.29 -3.92
C THR A 42 0.27 -2.41 -5.25
N PHE A 43 -0.46 -2.43 -6.37
CA PHE A 43 0.13 -2.41 -7.72
C PHE A 43 1.01 -1.18 -7.93
N TYR A 44 0.49 0.02 -7.66
CA TYR A 44 1.26 1.26 -7.85
C TYR A 44 2.43 1.35 -6.88
N LEU A 45 2.24 0.93 -5.62
CA LEU A 45 3.32 0.85 -4.65
C LEU A 45 4.48 -0.03 -5.17
N VAL A 46 4.20 -1.29 -5.54
CA VAL A 46 5.24 -2.24 -5.95
C VAL A 46 5.82 -1.89 -7.32
N LEU A 47 5.03 -1.34 -8.24
CA LEU A 47 5.54 -0.78 -9.49
C LEU A 47 6.56 0.35 -9.22
N THR A 48 6.24 1.27 -8.31
CA THR A 48 7.16 2.35 -7.91
C THR A 48 8.43 1.79 -7.28
N VAL A 49 8.33 0.80 -6.38
CA VAL A 49 9.51 0.11 -5.81
C VAL A 49 10.37 -0.47 -6.92
N GLY A 50 9.78 -1.28 -7.80
CA GLY A 50 10.51 -1.98 -8.86
C GLY A 50 11.20 -1.01 -9.82
N LEU A 51 10.53 0.05 -10.27
CA LEU A 51 11.11 1.04 -11.17
C LEU A 51 12.27 1.82 -10.52
N ASN A 52 12.13 2.20 -9.25
CA ASN A 52 13.20 2.92 -8.54
C ASN A 52 14.43 2.02 -8.29
N VAL A 53 14.21 0.76 -7.87
CA VAL A 53 15.30 -0.20 -7.66
C VAL A 53 16.03 -0.50 -8.96
N LEU A 54 15.29 -0.76 -10.05
CA LEU A 54 15.89 -1.08 -11.35
C LEU A 54 16.59 0.12 -12.01
N ALA A 55 16.17 1.35 -11.69
CA ALA A 55 16.84 2.58 -12.11
C ALA A 55 18.04 2.96 -11.23
N GLY A 56 18.19 2.35 -10.04
CA GLY A 56 19.22 2.73 -9.06
C GLY A 56 19.01 4.13 -8.49
N GLU A 57 17.76 4.54 -8.31
CA GLU A 57 17.40 5.91 -7.90
C GLU A 57 17.81 6.18 -6.45
N ARG A 58 18.50 7.31 -6.20
CA ARG A 58 18.97 7.68 -4.85
C ARG A 58 17.84 8.12 -3.95
N LEU A 59 16.77 8.65 -4.54
CA LEU A 59 15.57 9.10 -3.83
C LEU A 59 14.47 8.04 -3.80
N ALA A 60 14.80 6.76 -4.03
CA ALA A 60 13.85 5.65 -4.06
C ALA A 60 12.91 5.65 -2.86
N ALA A 61 13.44 5.78 -1.63
CA ALA A 61 12.64 5.79 -0.41
C ALA A 61 11.56 6.88 -0.42
N TRP A 62 11.89 8.09 -0.88
CA TRP A 62 10.94 9.20 -0.99
C TRP A 62 9.89 8.96 -2.08
N SER A 63 10.29 8.43 -3.23
CA SER A 63 9.38 8.10 -4.33
C SER A 63 8.37 7.02 -3.91
N ILE A 64 8.85 5.95 -3.26
CA ILE A 64 8.02 4.85 -2.75
C ILE A 64 7.05 5.37 -1.67
N ALA A 65 7.55 6.18 -0.73
CA ALA A 65 6.73 6.78 0.32
C ALA A 65 5.65 7.72 -0.22
N ALA A 66 5.95 8.50 -1.27
CA ALA A 66 4.98 9.36 -1.93
C ALA A 66 3.89 8.54 -2.64
N SER A 67 4.27 7.45 -3.32
CA SER A 67 3.33 6.51 -3.95
C SER A 67 2.40 5.89 -2.91
N LEU A 68 2.94 5.35 -1.80
CA LEU A 68 2.13 4.80 -0.71
C LEU A 68 1.20 5.85 -0.11
N SER A 69 1.71 7.03 0.26
CA SER A 69 0.90 8.12 0.83
C SER A 69 -0.28 8.46 -0.06
N THR A 70 -0.01 8.64 -1.37
CA THR A 70 -1.02 9.01 -2.36
C THR A 70 -2.08 7.92 -2.49
N MET A 71 -1.68 6.65 -2.54
CA MET A 71 -2.64 5.54 -2.63
C MET A 71 -3.44 5.34 -1.35
N VAL A 72 -2.85 5.54 -0.16
CA VAL A 72 -3.61 5.54 1.11
C VAL A 72 -4.65 6.65 1.10
N TYR A 73 -4.32 7.86 0.62
CA TYR A 73 -5.30 8.93 0.49
C TYR A 73 -6.39 8.63 -0.54
N ALA A 74 -6.03 8.04 -1.69
CA ALA A 74 -6.98 7.74 -2.75
C ALA A 74 -7.93 6.57 -2.40
N THR A 75 -7.47 5.59 -1.62
CA THR A 75 -8.21 4.35 -1.34
C THR A 75 -8.74 4.25 0.09
N GLY A 76 -8.36 5.18 0.97
CA GLY A 76 -8.68 5.16 2.39
C GLY A 76 -10.18 5.15 2.69
N CYS A 77 -10.98 5.93 1.94
CA CYS A 77 -12.45 5.94 2.08
C CYS A 77 -13.12 4.69 1.49
N ILE A 78 -12.40 3.94 0.63
CA ILE A 78 -12.94 2.77 -0.06
C ILE A 78 -12.65 1.52 0.77
N SER A 79 -11.37 1.18 0.96
CA SER A 79 -10.93 -0.06 1.58
C SER A 79 -10.39 0.12 3.00
N GLY A 80 -10.16 1.35 3.45
CA GLY A 80 -9.32 1.65 4.62
C GLY A 80 -7.83 1.82 4.27
N GLY A 81 -7.44 1.58 3.00
CA GLY A 81 -6.09 1.81 2.50
C GLY A 81 -5.03 0.97 3.22
N HIS A 82 -5.26 -0.32 3.42
CA HIS A 82 -4.31 -1.20 4.12
C HIS A 82 -3.03 -1.36 3.28
N LEU A 83 -3.21 -1.67 1.99
CA LEU A 83 -2.19 -1.78 0.92
C LEU A 83 -0.97 -2.64 1.27
N ASN A 84 -1.09 -3.46 2.31
CA ASN A 84 -0.02 -4.26 2.89
C ASN A 84 -0.64 -5.41 3.73
N PRO A 85 -0.24 -6.68 3.49
CA PRO A 85 -0.74 -7.82 4.24
C PRO A 85 -0.51 -7.73 5.75
N ALA A 86 0.64 -7.24 6.20
CA ALA A 86 0.96 -7.08 7.62
C ALA A 86 0.05 -6.03 8.29
N VAL A 87 -0.28 -4.96 7.57
CA VAL A 87 -1.23 -3.94 8.05
C VAL A 87 -2.65 -4.52 8.16
N THR A 88 -3.10 -5.28 7.17
CA THR A 88 -4.38 -5.99 7.24
C THR A 88 -4.44 -6.92 8.46
N VAL A 89 -3.39 -7.73 8.67
CA VAL A 89 -3.30 -8.62 9.84
C VAL A 89 -3.33 -7.81 11.14
N ALA A 90 -2.59 -6.71 11.24
CA ALA A 90 -2.56 -5.87 12.44
C ALA A 90 -3.94 -5.28 12.78
N LEU A 91 -4.67 -4.79 11.77
CA LEU A 91 -6.03 -4.25 11.93
C LEU A 91 -7.04 -5.35 12.28
N GLN A 92 -6.85 -6.56 11.76
CA GLN A 92 -7.66 -7.72 12.13
C GLN A 92 -7.42 -8.14 13.59
N LEU A 93 -6.15 -8.18 14.02
CA LEU A 93 -5.78 -8.49 15.40
C LEU A 93 -6.29 -7.42 16.38
N ARG A 94 -6.36 -6.16 15.94
CA ARG A 94 -6.98 -5.08 16.71
C ARG A 94 -8.50 -5.20 16.82
N GLY A 95 -9.14 -5.98 15.95
CA GLY A 95 -10.59 -6.18 15.94
C GLY A 95 -11.38 -5.02 15.35
N VAL A 96 -10.76 -4.20 14.51
CA VAL A 96 -11.42 -3.09 13.79
C VAL A 96 -11.69 -3.41 12.32
N ALA A 97 -11.00 -4.39 11.74
CA ALA A 97 -11.24 -4.87 10.38
C ALA A 97 -12.35 -5.94 10.35
N GLY A 98 -13.19 -5.91 9.32
CA GLY A 98 -14.25 -6.89 9.12
C GLY A 98 -13.68 -8.24 8.68
N TRP A 99 -14.39 -9.35 8.95
CA TRP A 99 -13.93 -10.69 8.55
C TRP A 99 -13.66 -10.83 7.04
N GLN A 100 -14.39 -10.07 6.22
CA GLN A 100 -14.25 -10.07 4.77
C GLN A 100 -12.91 -9.45 4.30
N ASP A 101 -12.27 -8.65 5.15
CA ASP A 101 -11.03 -7.91 4.83
C ASP A 101 -9.83 -8.85 4.71
N TRP A 102 -9.96 -10.11 5.17
CA TRP A 102 -9.01 -11.18 4.82
C TRP A 102 -8.86 -11.39 3.31
N ALA A 103 -9.89 -11.06 2.52
CA ALA A 103 -9.80 -11.08 1.05
C ALA A 103 -8.81 -10.04 0.50
N TYR A 104 -8.37 -9.07 1.31
CA TYR A 104 -7.36 -8.11 0.88
C TYR A 104 -6.00 -8.77 0.68
N LEU A 105 -5.65 -9.82 1.43
CA LEU A 105 -4.35 -10.50 1.31
C LEU A 105 -4.09 -11.00 -0.12
N PRO A 106 -4.97 -11.85 -0.73
CA PRO A 106 -4.76 -12.26 -2.11
C PRO A 106 -4.85 -11.07 -3.09
N SER A 107 -5.69 -10.07 -2.80
CA SER A 107 -5.81 -8.87 -3.65
C SER A 107 -4.51 -8.05 -3.70
N GLN A 108 -3.90 -7.80 -2.54
CA GLN A 108 -2.62 -7.11 -2.38
C GLN A 108 -1.50 -7.89 -3.06
N LEU A 109 -1.46 -9.23 -2.89
CA LEU A 109 -0.48 -10.08 -3.56
C LEU A 109 -0.63 -10.03 -5.09
N LEU A 110 -1.86 -10.07 -5.62
CA LEU A 110 -2.12 -9.94 -7.05
C LEU A 110 -1.68 -8.58 -7.59
N GLY A 111 -1.99 -7.50 -6.86
CA GLY A 111 -1.53 -6.14 -7.18
C GLY A 111 -0.01 -6.06 -7.20
N GLY A 112 0.65 -6.55 -6.16
CA GLY A 112 2.10 -6.55 -6.02
C GLY A 112 2.81 -7.35 -7.12
N ILE A 113 2.35 -8.57 -7.41
CA ILE A 113 2.88 -9.39 -8.51
C ILE A 113 2.73 -8.66 -9.84
N SER A 114 1.54 -8.11 -10.11
CA SER A 114 1.27 -7.37 -11.36
C SER A 114 2.17 -6.14 -11.50
N GLY A 115 2.39 -5.40 -10.40
CA GLY A 115 3.27 -4.23 -10.37
C GLY A 115 4.73 -4.61 -10.62
N ALA A 116 5.22 -5.68 -9.98
CA ALA A 116 6.56 -6.21 -10.20
C ALA A 116 6.76 -6.71 -11.65
N CYS A 117 5.76 -7.39 -12.22
CA CYS A 117 5.79 -7.83 -13.62
C CYS A 117 5.90 -6.64 -14.57
N LEU A 118 5.11 -5.58 -14.37
CA LEU A 118 5.19 -4.39 -15.22
C LEU A 118 6.53 -3.66 -15.03
N ALA A 119 7.03 -3.51 -13.80
CA ALA A 119 8.35 -2.94 -13.55
C ALA A 119 9.45 -3.69 -14.30
N ARG A 120 9.37 -5.03 -14.32
CA ARG A 120 10.30 -5.89 -15.07
C ARG A 120 10.16 -5.71 -16.58
N LEU A 121 8.94 -5.62 -17.11
CA LEU A 121 8.69 -5.39 -18.53
C LEU A 121 9.22 -4.04 -19.02
N LEU A 122 9.17 -3.02 -18.16
CA LEU A 122 9.65 -1.67 -18.46
C LEU A 122 11.17 -1.51 -18.26
N SER A 123 11.85 -2.49 -17.65
CA SER A 123 13.29 -2.41 -17.40
C SER A 123 14.10 -2.95 -18.58
N PRO A 124 15.03 -2.15 -19.15
CA PRO A 124 15.91 -2.60 -20.22
C PRO A 124 17.02 -3.55 -19.72
N SER A 125 17.21 -3.65 -18.40
CA SER A 125 18.27 -4.46 -17.81
C SER A 125 17.77 -5.87 -17.48
N PRO A 126 18.56 -6.93 -17.79
CA PRO A 126 18.26 -8.28 -17.34
C PRO A 126 18.50 -8.46 -15.83
N ALA A 127 18.99 -7.44 -15.10
CA ALA A 127 19.23 -7.50 -13.67
C ALA A 127 17.96 -7.90 -12.91
N ALA A 128 18.04 -8.96 -12.11
CA ALA A 128 16.94 -9.36 -11.25
C ALA A 128 16.72 -8.31 -10.15
N LEU A 129 15.47 -8.16 -9.71
CA LEU A 129 15.20 -7.49 -8.44
C LEU A 129 15.90 -8.31 -7.35
N ALA A 130 16.91 -7.73 -6.71
CA ALA A 130 17.59 -8.38 -5.59
C ALA A 130 16.64 -8.34 -4.39
N LEU A 131 16.03 -9.48 -4.07
CA LEU A 131 15.07 -9.65 -2.96
C LEU A 131 15.75 -10.21 -1.69
N GLY A 132 17.03 -9.92 -1.51
CA GLY A 132 17.84 -10.50 -0.44
C GLY A 132 18.67 -9.45 0.29
N PRO A 133 19.29 -9.81 1.42
CA PRO A 133 20.09 -8.90 2.21
C PRO A 133 21.20 -8.27 1.36
N GLY A 134 21.48 -7.00 1.63
CA GLY A 134 22.54 -6.29 0.95
C GLY A 134 23.93 -6.93 1.19
N PRO A 135 24.93 -6.61 0.35
CA PRO A 135 26.27 -7.16 0.48
C PRO A 135 26.84 -6.95 1.90
N GLY A 136 27.17 -8.05 2.57
CA GLY A 136 27.75 -8.03 3.92
C GLY A 136 26.74 -8.18 5.06
N PHE A 137 25.44 -8.30 4.78
CA PHE A 137 24.40 -8.57 5.78
C PHE A 137 23.94 -10.02 5.75
N ALA A 138 23.67 -10.59 6.93
CA ALA A 138 23.07 -11.90 7.06
C ALA A 138 21.54 -11.83 6.91
N LEU A 139 20.92 -12.98 6.64
CA LEU A 139 19.46 -13.10 6.62
C LEU A 139 18.82 -12.71 7.96
N LEU A 140 19.52 -12.95 9.07
CA LEU A 140 19.05 -12.55 10.40
C LEU A 140 19.04 -11.03 10.57
N ASP A 141 20.02 -10.32 10.01
CA ASP A 141 20.10 -8.85 10.07
C ASP A 141 18.93 -8.23 9.30
N ALA A 142 18.69 -8.72 8.07
CA ALA A 142 17.53 -8.33 7.28
C ALA A 142 16.22 -8.72 7.98
N GLY A 143 16.10 -9.94 8.52
CA GLY A 143 14.91 -10.37 9.24
C GLY A 143 14.60 -9.54 10.48
N ALA A 144 15.61 -9.16 11.26
CA ALA A 144 15.45 -8.28 12.42
C ALA A 144 15.05 -6.86 12.01
N ALA A 145 15.66 -6.34 10.93
CA ALA A 145 15.32 -5.06 10.34
C ALA A 145 13.86 -5.01 9.84
N GLU A 146 13.45 -6.01 9.05
CA GLU A 146 12.09 -6.16 8.53
C GLU A 146 11.06 -6.28 9.66
N LEU A 147 11.36 -7.06 10.71
CA LEU A 147 10.49 -7.17 11.88
C LEU A 147 10.33 -5.83 12.58
N ALA A 148 11.43 -5.09 12.80
CA ALA A 148 11.40 -3.80 13.48
C ALA A 148 10.58 -2.75 12.71
N PHE A 149 10.80 -2.63 11.40
CA PHE A 149 10.11 -1.61 10.60
C PHE A 149 8.69 -2.01 10.20
N THR A 150 8.40 -3.29 10.04
CA THR A 150 7.01 -3.77 9.93
C THR A 150 6.25 -3.51 11.24
N THR A 151 6.90 -3.71 12.39
CA THR A 151 6.33 -3.35 13.70
C THR A 151 6.07 -1.85 13.78
N LEU A 152 7.02 -1.01 13.37
CA LEU A 152 6.85 0.45 13.35
C LEU A 152 5.66 0.86 12.48
N LEU A 153 5.57 0.33 11.25
CA LEU A 153 4.46 0.61 10.33
C LEU A 153 3.11 0.19 10.94
N CYS A 154 3.01 -1.05 11.41
CA CYS A 154 1.76 -1.56 11.98
C CYS A 154 1.37 -0.80 13.25
N PHE A 155 2.32 -0.53 14.14
CA PHE A 155 2.09 0.23 15.36
C PHE A 155 1.63 1.66 15.05
N LEU A 156 2.25 2.31 14.06
CA LEU A 156 1.85 3.63 13.60
C LEU A 156 0.40 3.61 13.11
N VAL A 157 0.07 2.72 12.16
CA VAL A 157 -1.30 2.59 11.62
C VAL A 157 -2.31 2.37 12.74
N LEU A 158 -2.04 1.43 13.65
CA LEU A 158 -2.90 1.20 14.82
C LEU A 158 -3.06 2.46 15.68
N SER A 159 -1.98 3.23 15.88
CA SER A 159 -1.96 4.41 16.75
C SER A 159 -2.69 5.63 16.19
N ILE A 160 -2.73 5.76 14.85
CA ILE A 160 -3.30 6.94 14.17
C ILE A 160 -4.65 6.66 13.53
N ALA A 161 -4.89 5.44 13.03
CA ALA A 161 -6.12 5.11 12.31
C ALA A 161 -7.19 4.49 13.22
N THR A 162 -6.82 3.94 14.40
CA THR A 162 -7.76 3.17 15.24
C THR A 162 -7.98 3.72 16.64
N VAL A 163 -7.23 4.74 17.05
CA VAL A 163 -7.39 5.38 18.36
C VAL A 163 -8.46 6.47 18.24
N LYS A 164 -9.50 6.38 19.07
CA LYS A 164 -10.60 7.34 19.13
C LYS A 164 -10.09 8.72 19.57
N ASP A 165 -10.79 9.78 19.15
CA ASP A 165 -10.59 11.17 19.60
C ASP A 165 -9.23 11.81 19.26
N LYS A 166 -8.62 11.44 18.13
CA LYS A 166 -7.44 12.12 17.58
C LYS A 166 -7.75 12.84 16.27
N ASP A 167 -7.48 14.15 16.22
CA ASP A 167 -7.56 15.00 15.02
C ASP A 167 -6.44 14.75 13.97
N VAL A 168 -5.69 13.65 14.09
CA VAL A 168 -4.59 13.32 13.16
C VAL A 168 -5.04 12.47 11.97
N SER A 169 -6.33 12.10 11.90
CA SER A 169 -6.90 11.28 10.82
C SER A 169 -6.64 11.84 9.40
N PRO A 170 -6.63 13.16 9.15
CA PRO A 170 -6.29 13.70 7.83
C PRO A 170 -4.83 13.46 7.42
N MET A 171 -3.94 13.17 8.37
CA MET A 171 -2.50 13.00 8.13
C MET A 171 -2.08 11.53 8.00
N VAL A 172 -3.03 10.58 8.00
CA VAL A 172 -2.72 9.14 8.02
C VAL A 172 -1.84 8.73 6.84
N GLY A 173 -2.19 9.12 5.61
CA GLY A 173 -1.39 8.81 4.43
C GLY A 173 0.05 9.35 4.53
N LEU A 174 0.20 10.63 4.90
CA LEU A 174 1.52 11.25 5.08
C LEU A 174 2.34 10.59 6.20
N ALA A 175 1.72 10.24 7.33
CA ALA A 175 2.39 9.57 8.43
C ALA A 175 2.89 8.17 8.00
N VAL A 176 2.04 7.40 7.32
CA VAL A 176 2.38 6.08 6.78
C VAL A 176 3.54 6.19 5.79
N GLY A 177 3.50 7.13 4.84
CA GLY A 177 4.63 7.37 3.93
C GLY A 177 5.90 7.80 4.66
N SER A 178 5.81 8.67 5.67
CA SER A 178 6.96 9.09 6.47
C SER A 178 7.63 7.91 7.19
N CYS A 179 6.85 6.95 7.67
CA CYS A 179 7.35 5.70 8.23
C CYS A 179 8.12 4.88 7.18
N VAL A 180 7.60 4.79 5.96
CA VAL A 180 8.28 4.09 4.85
C VAL A 180 9.54 4.83 4.42
N THR A 181 9.57 6.17 4.42
CA THR A 181 10.80 6.93 4.21
C THR A 181 11.83 6.61 5.29
N ALA A 182 11.43 6.60 6.57
CA ALA A 182 12.32 6.29 7.67
C ALA A 182 12.92 4.88 7.53
N GLY A 183 12.10 3.89 7.16
CA GLY A 183 12.54 2.54 6.84
C GLY A 183 13.48 2.49 5.64
N GLY A 184 13.05 2.99 4.48
CA GLY A 184 13.83 2.92 3.24
C GLY A 184 15.19 3.63 3.33
N VAL A 185 15.26 4.78 4.02
CA VAL A 185 16.54 5.49 4.21
C VAL A 185 17.44 4.79 5.23
N SER A 186 16.88 4.22 6.29
CA SER A 186 17.67 3.58 7.36
C SER A 186 18.10 2.15 6.99
N LEU A 187 17.27 1.42 6.26
CA LEU A 187 17.42 0.00 5.99
C LEU A 187 17.82 -0.35 4.56
N GLY A 188 17.74 0.54 3.57
CA GLY A 188 17.89 0.16 2.16
C GLY A 188 19.25 -0.46 1.75
N ARG A 189 20.21 -0.58 2.68
CA ARG A 189 21.46 -1.35 2.51
C ARG A 189 21.47 -2.71 3.22
N VAL A 190 20.60 -2.89 4.21
CA VAL A 190 20.42 -4.10 5.01
C VAL A 190 19.42 -5.04 4.35
N SER A 191 18.26 -4.48 3.94
CA SER A 191 17.10 -5.17 3.34
C SER A 191 16.55 -4.34 2.20
#